data_AF-A0A945A2S2-F1
#
_entry.id   AF-A0A945A2S2-F1
#
_cell.length_a   1.000
_cell.length_b   1.000
_cell.length_c   1.000
_cell.angle_alpha   90.00
_cell.angle_beta   90.00
_cell.angle_gamma   90.00
#
_symmetry.space_group_name_H-M   'P 1'
#
loop_
_entity.id
_entity.type
_entity.pdbx_description
1 polymer ?
#
loop_
_entity_poly.entity_id
_entity_poly.type
_entity_poly.pdbx_seq_one_letter_code
_entity_poly.pdbx_strand_id
1 'polypeptide(L)'
;MCDIRLGDPTPVELIKSLASDNSQELPGFELRKLLIHDLSYPPILASLWLASFIVDTDSEIEMSNDSDDRLFVSSDNISELSIGEISLSDIQQLRQEKSSDWDALLPFLKLIAPHASSTRYGGGRNSDAEEFNIQLMTVSDRIEATSPVMKALELAAGATDRPLTATDKDLSIVLSSFSWLEYASQARNVFGSVAALRTALSGAALRWAAVEAAPEIERAIMYLDQVEFGRFDHALAVEKQLLRSRFDLKSIVESPSQWLSLRDEFERWRQDYRRAYLEDHAQKQERNRLLQQQITATTRLVAQIEKLEQINAIRLGSKVVGDLDDLWSQTIRSCAVCEHDGASISLIDEPVCTSCRGRLGQPPNHTDVADMISEIDSISAEYRDRLASIVSKLVLKAENSDKLKSLFRLNSAGDLSDLANVLDDKVISFLNDMFGESGNSSGKSGDWASPHF
;
A
#
# COMPACT_ATOMS: atom_id res chain seq x y z
N MET A 1 27.13 -49.85 -26.24
CA MET A 1 26.09 -49.53 -27.25
C MET A 1 26.22 -48.13 -27.85
N CYS A 2 27.16 -47.29 -27.39
CA CYS A 2 27.71 -46.22 -28.21
C CYS A 2 29.22 -46.43 -28.26
N ASP A 3 29.73 -46.91 -29.39
CA ASP A 3 31.16 -47.12 -29.65
C ASP A 3 31.81 -45.79 -30.04
N ILE A 4 31.51 -44.71 -29.31
CA ILE A 4 32.11 -43.39 -29.52
C ILE A 4 33.49 -43.43 -28.87
N ARG A 5 34.53 -43.62 -29.68
CA ARG A 5 35.91 -43.55 -29.21
C ARG A 5 36.27 -42.09 -28.99
N LEU A 6 36.84 -41.77 -27.83
CA LEU A 6 37.42 -40.45 -27.56
C LEU A 6 38.49 -40.16 -28.62
N GLY A 7 38.18 -39.29 -29.58
CA GLY A 7 39.04 -38.91 -30.71
C GLY A 7 38.41 -39.04 -32.09
N ASP A 8 37.28 -39.75 -32.22
CA ASP A 8 36.52 -39.79 -33.49
C ASP A 8 35.63 -38.53 -33.62
N PRO A 9 35.44 -38.00 -34.83
CA PRO A 9 34.60 -36.83 -35.04
C PRO A 9 33.17 -37.13 -34.59
N THR A 10 32.60 -36.21 -33.82
CA THR A 10 31.23 -36.35 -33.34
C THR A 10 30.25 -36.35 -34.53
N PRO A 11 29.04 -36.94 -34.39
CA PRO A 11 28.02 -36.85 -35.44
C PRO A 11 27.73 -35.42 -35.87
N VAL A 12 27.80 -34.45 -34.95
CA VAL A 12 27.66 -33.01 -35.22
C VAL A 12 28.79 -32.50 -36.11
N GLU A 13 30.04 -32.89 -35.86
CA GLU A 13 31.20 -32.53 -36.69
C GLU A 13 31.13 -33.15 -38.09
N LEU A 14 30.63 -34.37 -38.21
CA LEU A 14 30.43 -35.05 -39.50
C LEU A 14 29.33 -34.38 -40.34
N ILE A 15 28.19 -34.03 -39.73
CA ILE A 15 27.13 -33.26 -40.41
C ILE A 15 27.68 -31.90 -40.85
N LYS A 16 28.46 -31.23 -39.99
CA LYS A 16 29.05 -29.92 -40.30
C LYS A 16 29.99 -29.99 -41.50
N SER A 17 30.85 -31.01 -41.56
CA SER A 17 31.75 -31.22 -42.70
C SER A 17 30.97 -31.39 -44.01
N LEU A 18 29.94 -32.24 -44.02
CA LEU A 18 29.12 -32.47 -45.21
C LEU A 18 28.35 -31.23 -45.65
N ALA A 19 27.83 -30.44 -44.71
CA ALA A 19 27.12 -29.21 -45.02
C ALA A 19 28.05 -28.11 -45.58
N SER A 20 29.30 -28.06 -45.12
CA SER A 20 30.32 -27.14 -45.66
C SER A 20 30.72 -27.48 -47.10
N ASP A 21 30.74 -28.76 -47.45
CA ASP A 21 31.09 -29.21 -48.81
C ASP A 21 29.96 -28.93 -49.83
N ASN A 22 28.70 -28.88 -49.37
CA ASN A 22 27.51 -28.73 -50.21
C ASN A 22 26.93 -27.29 -50.25
N SER A 23 27.79 -26.26 -50.26
CA SER A 23 27.33 -24.86 -50.38
C SER A 23 26.30 -24.43 -49.34
N GLN A 24 26.41 -24.93 -48.09
CA GLN A 24 25.51 -24.64 -46.96
C GLN A 24 24.11 -25.27 -47.01
N GLU A 25 23.81 -26.09 -48.03
CA GLU A 25 22.57 -26.87 -48.14
C GLU A 25 22.89 -28.36 -48.31
N LEU A 26 22.50 -29.19 -47.35
CA LEU A 26 22.71 -30.64 -47.38
C LEU A 26 21.40 -31.37 -47.72
N PRO A 27 21.32 -32.11 -48.84
CA PRO A 27 20.12 -32.86 -49.18
C PRO A 27 19.78 -33.93 -48.14
N GLY A 28 18.49 -34.10 -47.85
CA GLY A 28 18.01 -35.03 -46.80
C GLY A 28 18.38 -36.49 -47.06
N PHE A 29 18.55 -36.90 -48.32
CA PHE A 29 19.02 -38.25 -48.64
C PHE A 29 20.48 -38.50 -48.23
N GLU A 30 21.34 -37.47 -48.29
CA GLU A 30 22.73 -37.57 -47.81
C GLU A 30 22.78 -37.62 -46.29
N LEU A 31 21.93 -36.82 -45.63
CA LEU A 31 21.77 -36.85 -44.17
C LEU A 31 21.31 -38.24 -43.68
N ARG A 32 20.32 -38.84 -44.36
CA ARG A 32 19.87 -40.21 -44.09
C ARG A 32 20.98 -41.24 -44.29
N LYS A 33 21.74 -41.10 -45.37
CA LYS A 33 22.89 -41.98 -45.65
C LYS A 33 23.91 -41.92 -44.52
N LEU A 34 24.31 -40.72 -44.10
CA LEU A 34 25.24 -40.55 -43.00
C LEU A 34 24.70 -41.16 -41.69
N LEU A 35 23.51 -40.75 -41.24
CA LEU A 35 23.04 -41.06 -39.90
C LEU A 35 22.54 -42.51 -39.74
N ILE A 36 21.83 -43.04 -40.75
CA ILE A 36 21.21 -44.37 -40.68
C ILE A 36 22.13 -45.44 -41.27
N HIS A 37 22.80 -45.16 -42.39
CA HIS A 37 23.59 -46.17 -43.08
C HIS A 37 25.05 -46.17 -42.63
N ASP A 38 25.71 -45.02 -42.60
CA ASP A 38 27.15 -44.94 -42.30
C ASP A 38 27.42 -45.03 -40.79
N LEU A 39 26.63 -44.34 -39.97
CA LEU A 39 26.75 -44.34 -38.50
C LEU A 39 25.87 -45.39 -37.81
N SER A 40 24.97 -46.04 -38.55
CA SER A 40 24.09 -47.11 -38.03
C SER A 40 23.26 -46.71 -36.80
N TYR A 41 22.87 -45.43 -36.68
CA TYR A 41 22.05 -44.99 -35.55
C TYR A 41 20.59 -45.43 -35.71
N PRO A 42 19.95 -45.90 -34.63
CA PRO A 42 18.50 -46.00 -34.55
C PRO A 42 17.85 -44.65 -34.92
N PRO A 43 16.71 -44.64 -35.64
CA PRO A 43 16.08 -43.40 -36.11
C PRO A 43 15.90 -42.34 -35.02
N ILE A 44 15.46 -42.73 -33.83
CA ILE A 44 15.28 -41.83 -32.68
C ILE A 44 16.61 -41.18 -32.24
N LEU A 45 17.71 -41.94 -32.20
CA LEU A 45 19.02 -41.40 -31.85
C LEU A 45 19.56 -40.48 -32.95
N ALA A 46 19.29 -40.79 -34.22
CA ALA A 46 19.65 -39.94 -35.33
C ALA A 46 18.85 -38.61 -35.34
N SER A 47 17.55 -38.65 -35.02
CA SER A 47 16.73 -37.44 -34.84
C SER A 47 17.21 -36.59 -33.64
N LEU A 48 17.66 -37.21 -32.55
CA LEU A 48 18.28 -36.52 -31.42
C LEU A 48 19.59 -35.80 -31.80
N TRP A 49 20.47 -36.48 -32.53
CA TRP A 49 21.72 -35.88 -33.01
C TRP A 49 21.45 -34.72 -33.97
N LEU A 50 20.47 -34.87 -34.85
CA LEU A 50 20.05 -33.81 -35.76
C LEU A 50 19.45 -32.61 -35.01
N ALA A 51 18.61 -32.86 -34.00
CA ALA A 51 18.06 -31.82 -33.14
C ALA A 51 19.17 -31.06 -32.39
N SER A 52 20.15 -31.77 -31.84
CA SER A 52 21.33 -31.16 -31.20
C SER A 52 22.09 -30.30 -32.20
N PHE A 53 22.37 -30.83 -33.40
CA PHE A 53 23.05 -30.08 -34.46
C PHE A 53 22.29 -28.78 -34.78
N ILE A 54 20.98 -28.85 -35.04
CA ILE A 54 20.12 -27.71 -35.34
C ILE A 54 20.23 -26.61 -34.27
N VAL A 55 20.21 -26.99 -32.99
CA VAL A 55 20.33 -26.05 -31.88
C VAL A 55 21.74 -25.47 -31.76
N ASP A 56 22.77 -26.30 -31.90
CA ASP A 56 24.17 -25.90 -31.73
C ASP A 56 24.68 -25.02 -32.88
N THR A 57 24.15 -25.19 -34.09
CA THR A 57 24.59 -24.47 -35.29
C THR A 57 23.57 -23.49 -35.84
N ASP A 58 22.46 -23.26 -35.13
CA ASP A 58 21.34 -22.40 -35.55
C ASP A 58 20.78 -22.72 -36.94
N SER A 59 20.85 -23.99 -37.34
CA SER A 59 20.48 -24.47 -38.67
C SER A 59 18.98 -24.76 -38.80
N GLU A 60 18.51 -24.99 -40.02
CA GLU A 60 17.09 -25.26 -40.31
C GLU A 60 16.97 -26.51 -41.17
N ILE A 61 16.00 -27.37 -40.87
CA ILE A 61 15.61 -28.47 -41.76
C ILE A 61 14.26 -28.17 -42.40
N GLU A 62 14.15 -28.49 -43.68
CA GLU A 62 12.89 -28.50 -44.43
C GLU A 62 12.41 -29.94 -44.54
N MET A 63 11.19 -30.19 -44.10
CA MET A 63 10.52 -31.48 -44.10
C MET A 63 9.23 -31.42 -44.91
N SER A 64 8.87 -32.53 -45.55
CA SER A 64 7.54 -32.74 -46.13
C SER A 64 6.68 -33.54 -45.17
N ASN A 65 5.49 -33.05 -44.83
CA ASN A 65 4.53 -33.87 -44.08
C ASN A 65 3.64 -34.72 -45.01
N ASP A 66 2.77 -35.56 -44.43
CA ASP A 66 1.82 -36.42 -45.16
C ASP A 66 0.82 -35.65 -46.04
N SER A 67 0.58 -34.35 -45.76
CA SER A 67 -0.22 -33.44 -46.60
C SER A 67 0.60 -32.72 -47.68
N ASP A 68 1.87 -33.10 -47.84
CA ASP A 68 2.85 -32.49 -48.75
C ASP A 68 3.16 -31.01 -48.41
N ASP A 69 2.80 -30.56 -47.21
CA ASP A 69 3.18 -29.25 -46.69
C ASP A 69 4.65 -29.22 -46.29
N ARG A 70 5.25 -28.04 -46.48
CA ARG A 70 6.61 -27.76 -46.03
C ARG A 70 6.59 -27.37 -44.56
N LEU A 71 7.25 -28.17 -43.74
CA LEU A 71 7.51 -27.87 -42.35
C LEU A 71 8.98 -27.47 -42.20
N PHE A 72 9.22 -26.34 -41.55
CA PHE A 72 10.56 -25.87 -41.22
C PHE A 72 10.81 -26.08 -39.73
N VAL A 73 11.92 -26.73 -39.40
CA VAL A 73 12.33 -26.96 -38.01
C VAL A 73 13.70 -26.34 -37.80
N SER A 74 13.80 -25.45 -36.81
CA SER A 74 15.04 -24.76 -36.44
C SER A 74 15.11 -24.61 -34.92
N SER A 75 16.20 -24.04 -34.42
CA SER A 75 16.32 -23.65 -33.00
C SER A 75 15.15 -22.78 -32.51
N ASP A 76 14.44 -22.07 -33.40
CA ASP A 76 13.32 -21.20 -33.06
C ASP A 76 12.11 -21.97 -32.51
N ASN A 77 11.84 -23.17 -33.06
CA ASN A 77 10.59 -23.91 -32.84
C ASN A 77 10.79 -25.37 -32.43
N ILE A 78 12.02 -25.89 -32.42
CA ILE A 78 12.30 -27.29 -32.08
C ILE A 78 11.89 -27.66 -30.66
N SER A 79 11.83 -26.70 -29.74
CA SER A 79 11.32 -26.89 -28.37
C SER A 79 9.82 -27.17 -28.30
N GLU A 80 9.09 -26.91 -29.38
CA GLU A 80 7.65 -27.14 -29.48
C GLU A 80 7.31 -28.49 -30.10
N LEU A 81 8.32 -29.21 -30.60
CA LEU A 81 8.17 -30.49 -31.28
C LEU A 81 8.60 -31.63 -30.37
N SER A 82 7.88 -32.74 -30.47
CA SER A 82 8.39 -33.99 -29.91
C SER A 82 9.49 -34.53 -30.82
N ILE A 83 10.60 -35.01 -30.28
CA ILE A 83 11.72 -35.57 -31.07
C ILE A 83 11.25 -36.67 -32.05
N GLY A 84 10.20 -37.42 -31.70
CA GLY A 84 9.61 -38.45 -32.56
C GLY A 84 8.89 -37.92 -33.80
N GLU A 85 8.58 -36.61 -33.85
CA GLU A 85 7.99 -35.94 -35.01
C GLU A 85 9.05 -35.58 -36.06
N ILE A 86 10.34 -35.60 -35.71
CA ILE A 86 11.45 -35.43 -36.65
C ILE A 86 11.73 -36.76 -37.34
N SER A 87 11.00 -37.00 -38.42
CA SER A 87 11.16 -38.18 -39.27
C SER A 87 12.23 -37.95 -40.34
N LEU A 88 13.30 -38.75 -40.31
CA LEU A 88 14.41 -38.62 -41.25
C LEU A 88 14.01 -38.90 -42.72
N SER A 89 12.97 -39.70 -42.95
CA SER A 89 12.43 -39.95 -44.31
C SER A 89 11.84 -38.69 -44.93
N ASP A 90 11.36 -37.79 -44.09
CA ASP A 90 10.53 -36.65 -44.47
C ASP A 90 11.38 -35.40 -44.68
N ILE A 91 12.65 -35.43 -44.24
CA ILE A 91 13.63 -34.37 -44.49
C ILE A 91 13.95 -34.31 -45.98
N GLN A 92 13.66 -33.15 -46.55
CA GLN A 92 14.07 -32.76 -47.89
C GLN A 92 15.49 -32.23 -47.91
N GLN A 93 15.83 -31.35 -46.95
CA GLN A 93 17.14 -30.71 -46.86
C GLN A 93 17.42 -30.11 -45.48
N LEU A 94 18.71 -29.91 -45.19
CA LEU A 94 19.26 -29.17 -44.05
C LEU A 94 19.98 -27.92 -44.59
N ARG A 95 19.63 -26.75 -44.08
CA ARG A 95 20.22 -25.45 -44.45
C ARG A 95 20.98 -24.88 -43.25
N GLN A 96 22.15 -24.28 -43.48
CA GLN A 96 22.87 -23.59 -42.41
C GLN A 96 22.23 -22.24 -42.06
N GLU A 97 21.60 -21.58 -43.02
CA GLU A 97 20.87 -20.32 -42.81
C GLU A 97 19.36 -20.57 -42.79
N LYS A 98 18.67 -19.95 -41.83
CA LYS A 98 17.21 -20.03 -41.69
C LYS A 98 16.50 -19.31 -42.84
N SER A 99 15.43 -19.90 -43.34
CA SER A 99 14.62 -19.29 -44.39
C SER A 99 13.92 -18.01 -43.90
N SER A 100 13.76 -17.08 -44.85
CA SER A 100 12.94 -15.87 -44.72
C SER A 100 11.57 -16.02 -45.41
N ASP A 101 11.27 -17.24 -45.89
CA ASP A 101 10.00 -17.56 -46.52
C ASP A 101 8.86 -17.50 -45.51
N TRP A 102 7.69 -17.06 -45.97
CA TRP A 102 6.47 -16.97 -45.14
C TRP A 102 6.20 -18.27 -44.38
N ASP A 103 6.30 -19.41 -45.04
CA ASP A 103 6.01 -20.72 -44.46
C ASP A 103 7.00 -21.10 -43.34
N ALA A 104 8.25 -20.65 -43.41
CA ALA A 104 9.25 -20.85 -42.36
C ALA A 104 8.99 -19.96 -41.14
N LEU A 105 8.38 -18.78 -41.35
CA LEU A 105 8.07 -17.83 -40.28
C LEU A 105 6.67 -18.02 -39.67
N LEU A 106 5.83 -18.86 -40.27
CA LEU A 106 4.46 -19.17 -39.81
C LEU A 106 4.35 -19.40 -38.29
N PRO A 107 5.25 -20.14 -37.62
CA PRO A 107 5.18 -20.30 -36.16
C PRO A 107 5.18 -18.99 -35.38
N PHE A 108 5.98 -17.99 -35.81
CA PHE A 108 5.97 -16.65 -35.23
C PHE A 108 4.72 -15.87 -35.64
N LEU A 109 4.35 -15.91 -36.92
CA LEU A 109 3.22 -15.13 -37.44
C LEU A 109 1.88 -15.55 -36.81
N LYS A 110 1.70 -16.85 -36.57
CA LYS A 110 0.50 -17.40 -35.91
C LYS A 110 0.30 -16.95 -34.47
N LEU A 111 1.34 -16.42 -33.80
CA LEU A 111 1.18 -15.83 -32.47
C LEU A 111 0.41 -14.50 -32.50
N ILE A 112 0.42 -13.79 -33.63
CA ILE A 112 -0.29 -12.52 -33.84
C ILE A 112 -1.55 -12.73 -34.68
N ALA A 113 -1.45 -13.52 -35.75
CA ALA A 113 -2.55 -13.85 -36.65
C ALA A 113 -2.77 -15.37 -36.67
N PRO A 114 -3.57 -15.94 -35.75
CA PRO A 114 -3.78 -17.39 -35.64
C PRO A 114 -4.31 -18.07 -36.91
N HIS A 115 -4.97 -17.29 -37.78
CA HIS A 115 -5.53 -17.74 -39.05
C HIS A 115 -4.53 -17.71 -40.22
N ALA A 116 -3.31 -17.21 -40.01
CA ALA A 116 -2.26 -17.18 -41.03
C ALA A 116 -2.00 -18.58 -41.58
N SER A 117 -2.13 -18.70 -42.91
CA SER A 117 -2.12 -19.97 -43.60
C SER A 117 -0.87 -20.13 -44.47
N SER A 118 -0.56 -21.37 -44.85
CA SER A 118 0.54 -21.62 -45.77
C SER A 118 0.22 -21.09 -47.17
N THR A 119 1.25 -20.60 -47.86
CA THR A 119 1.13 -20.05 -49.22
C THR A 119 0.63 -21.07 -50.26
N ARG A 120 0.66 -22.37 -49.93
CA ARG A 120 0.29 -23.48 -50.82
C ARG A 120 -1.21 -23.67 -51.03
N TYR A 121 -2.05 -23.26 -50.08
CA TYR A 121 -3.52 -23.49 -50.12
C TYR A 121 -4.33 -22.31 -50.68
N GLY A 122 -3.70 -21.38 -51.40
CA GLY A 122 -4.39 -20.22 -51.95
C GLY A 122 -4.75 -19.14 -50.92
N GLY A 123 -4.19 -19.22 -49.71
CA GLY A 123 -4.14 -18.11 -48.77
C GLY A 123 -3.37 -16.96 -49.41
N GLY A 124 -4.03 -15.81 -49.57
CA GLY A 124 -3.42 -14.65 -50.18
C GLY A 124 -2.31 -14.14 -49.28
N ARG A 125 -1.04 -14.33 -49.65
CA ARG A 125 0.12 -13.70 -49.00
C ARG A 125 -0.12 -12.21 -48.68
N ASN A 126 -0.93 -11.53 -49.49
CA ASN A 126 -1.31 -10.14 -49.30
C ASN A 126 -2.44 -9.95 -48.28
N SER A 127 -3.51 -10.78 -48.29
CA SER A 127 -4.60 -10.67 -47.31
C SER A 127 -4.15 -11.06 -45.91
N ASP A 128 -3.39 -12.15 -45.79
CA ASP A 128 -2.89 -12.64 -44.50
C ASP A 128 -1.83 -11.68 -43.93
N ALA A 129 -1.04 -11.02 -44.79
CA ALA A 129 -0.09 -10.00 -44.36
C ALA A 129 -0.76 -8.69 -43.92
N GLU A 130 -1.85 -8.27 -44.60
CA GLU A 130 -2.62 -7.10 -44.19
C GLU A 130 -3.33 -7.35 -42.85
N GLU A 131 -3.97 -8.51 -42.70
CA GLU A 131 -4.58 -8.93 -41.43
C GLU A 131 -3.53 -9.03 -40.32
N PHE A 132 -2.37 -9.61 -40.60
CA PHE A 132 -1.25 -9.66 -39.65
C PHE A 132 -0.86 -8.27 -39.17
N ASN A 133 -0.71 -7.29 -40.06
CA ASN A 133 -0.33 -5.92 -39.67
C ASN A 133 -1.42 -5.27 -38.79
N ILE A 134 -2.70 -5.50 -39.10
CA ILE A 134 -3.82 -4.99 -38.27
C ILE A 134 -3.79 -5.61 -36.86
N GLN A 135 -3.56 -6.92 -36.76
CA GLN A 135 -3.47 -7.61 -35.48
C GLN A 135 -2.21 -7.19 -34.71
N LEU A 136 -1.09 -6.98 -35.39
CA LEU A 136 0.16 -6.50 -34.80
C LEU A 136 -0.03 -5.14 -34.14
N MET A 137 -0.66 -4.19 -34.84
CA MET A 137 -1.02 -2.89 -34.27
C MET A 137 -1.94 -3.03 -33.07
N THR A 138 -2.97 -3.87 -33.17
CA THR A 138 -3.92 -4.10 -32.07
C THR A 138 -3.23 -4.62 -30.81
N VAL A 139 -2.29 -5.57 -30.95
CA VAL A 139 -1.52 -6.11 -29.83
C VAL A 139 -0.55 -5.07 -29.28
N SER A 140 0.10 -4.27 -30.15
CA SER A 140 0.99 -3.18 -29.75
C SER A 140 0.25 -2.14 -28.90
N ASP A 141 -0.88 -1.63 -29.39
CA ASP A 141 -1.70 -0.63 -28.70
C ASP A 141 -2.15 -1.13 -27.31
N ARG A 142 -2.53 -2.41 -27.20
CA ARG A 142 -2.90 -3.02 -25.91
C ARG A 142 -1.74 -3.02 -24.93
N ILE A 143 -0.53 -3.37 -25.37
CA ILE A 143 0.65 -3.41 -24.49
C ILE A 143 1.02 -1.99 -24.06
N GLU A 144 1.02 -1.02 -24.97
CA GLU A 144 1.26 0.38 -24.66
C GLU A 144 0.27 0.93 -23.64
N ALA A 145 -1.02 0.61 -23.77
CA ALA A 145 -2.05 1.01 -22.82
C ALA A 145 -1.95 0.28 -21.46
N THR A 146 -1.52 -0.99 -21.46
CA THR A 146 -1.44 -1.82 -20.24
C THR A 146 -0.24 -1.48 -19.37
N SER A 147 0.91 -1.21 -19.99
CA SER A 147 2.19 -1.01 -19.30
C SER A 147 2.14 0.05 -18.18
N PRO A 148 1.61 1.27 -18.37
CA PRO A 148 1.57 2.27 -17.30
C PRO A 148 0.67 1.85 -16.13
N VAL A 149 -0.47 1.20 -16.41
CA VAL A 149 -1.41 0.72 -15.38
C VAL A 149 -0.74 -0.35 -14.52
N MET A 150 -0.04 -1.30 -15.15
CA MET A 150 0.65 -2.37 -14.42
C MET A 150 1.86 -1.83 -13.62
N LYS A 151 2.57 -0.82 -14.12
CA LYS A 151 3.65 -0.16 -13.35
C LYS A 151 3.13 0.55 -12.10
N ALA A 152 1.99 1.24 -12.18
CA ALA A 152 1.37 1.84 -11.00
C ALA A 152 1.02 0.78 -9.96
N LEU A 153 0.46 -0.35 -10.42
CA LEU A 153 0.13 -1.48 -9.56
C LEU A 153 1.37 -2.13 -8.93
N GLU A 154 2.46 -2.32 -9.69
CA GLU A 154 3.74 -2.82 -9.20
C GLU A 154 4.32 -1.94 -8.08
N LEU A 155 4.26 -0.61 -8.27
CA LEU A 155 4.70 0.37 -7.27
C LEU A 155 3.85 0.29 -5.99
N ALA A 156 2.53 0.24 -6.13
CA ALA A 156 1.62 0.12 -4.99
C ALA A 156 1.86 -1.18 -4.22
N ALA A 157 2.06 -2.30 -4.91
CA ALA A 157 2.29 -3.58 -4.25
C ALA A 157 3.70 -3.74 -3.66
N GLY A 158 4.67 -2.93 -4.09
CA GLY A 158 6.09 -3.08 -3.75
C GLY A 158 6.79 -4.19 -4.55
N ALA A 159 6.29 -4.55 -5.74
CA ALA A 159 6.77 -5.66 -6.55
C ALA A 159 7.97 -5.29 -7.45
N THR A 160 9.02 -4.70 -6.86
CA THR A 160 10.16 -4.15 -7.63
C THR A 160 11.14 -5.21 -8.15
N ASP A 161 11.23 -6.36 -7.48
CA ASP A 161 12.27 -7.37 -7.80
C ASP A 161 11.89 -8.27 -8.98
N ARG A 162 10.60 -8.40 -9.28
CA ARG A 162 10.06 -9.22 -10.38
C ARG A 162 8.85 -8.53 -11.01
N PRO A 163 9.06 -7.48 -11.81
CA PRO A 163 7.97 -6.71 -12.39
C PRO A 163 7.18 -7.55 -13.41
N LEU A 164 5.86 -7.37 -13.42
CA LEU A 164 4.94 -7.91 -14.43
C LEU A 164 5.27 -7.35 -15.82
N THR A 165 5.83 -6.15 -15.89
CA THR A 165 6.19 -5.41 -17.11
C THR A 165 7.62 -5.68 -17.59
N ALA A 166 8.33 -6.68 -17.02
CA ALA A 166 9.73 -6.97 -17.36
C ALA A 166 9.98 -7.15 -18.87
N THR A 167 9.06 -7.80 -19.59
CA THR A 167 9.17 -8.09 -21.02
C THR A 167 8.58 -7.00 -21.92
N ASP A 168 8.02 -5.92 -21.37
CA ASP A 168 7.28 -4.93 -22.18
C ASP A 168 8.20 -4.19 -23.16
N LYS A 169 9.44 -3.91 -22.77
CA LYS A 169 10.43 -3.27 -23.65
C LYS A 169 10.78 -4.18 -24.84
N ASP A 170 11.00 -5.45 -24.56
CA ASP A 170 11.35 -6.47 -25.55
C ASP A 170 10.17 -6.71 -26.52
N LEU A 171 8.95 -6.78 -25.98
CA LEU A 171 7.74 -6.85 -26.79
C LEU A 171 7.55 -5.59 -27.65
N SER A 172 7.79 -4.39 -27.10
CA SER A 172 7.67 -3.13 -27.85
C SER A 172 8.63 -3.08 -29.06
N ILE A 173 9.87 -3.56 -28.90
CA ILE A 173 10.83 -3.67 -30.03
C ILE A 173 10.24 -4.54 -31.13
N VAL A 174 9.76 -5.73 -30.79
CA VAL A 174 9.23 -6.70 -31.77
C VAL A 174 7.94 -6.19 -32.42
N LEU A 175 7.02 -5.61 -31.65
CA LEU A 175 5.71 -5.18 -32.11
C LEU A 175 5.72 -3.88 -32.91
N SER A 176 6.78 -3.06 -32.75
CA SER A 176 6.99 -1.85 -33.55
C SER A 176 7.44 -2.10 -35.00
N SER A 177 7.55 -3.36 -35.40
CA SER A 177 7.99 -3.76 -36.75
C SER A 177 7.02 -3.30 -37.83
N PHE A 178 7.57 -2.82 -38.97
CA PHE A 178 6.79 -2.34 -40.12
C PHE A 178 6.41 -3.44 -41.12
N SER A 179 6.92 -4.67 -40.93
CA SER A 179 6.61 -5.82 -41.77
C SER A 179 6.67 -7.14 -40.99
N TRP A 180 5.99 -8.17 -41.48
CA TRP A 180 6.05 -9.53 -40.92
C TRP A 180 7.47 -10.13 -40.94
N LEU A 181 8.28 -9.77 -41.94
CA LEU A 181 9.67 -10.24 -42.06
C LEU A 181 10.55 -9.62 -40.97
N GLU A 182 10.41 -8.31 -40.76
CA GLU A 182 11.10 -7.61 -39.67
C GLU A 182 10.62 -8.11 -38.31
N TYR A 183 9.31 -8.29 -38.12
CA TYR A 183 8.73 -8.85 -36.90
C TYR A 183 9.38 -10.18 -36.53
N ALA A 184 9.44 -11.13 -37.47
CA ALA A 184 10.03 -12.44 -37.21
C ALA A 184 11.54 -12.34 -36.94
N SER A 185 12.25 -11.45 -37.63
CA SER A 185 13.68 -11.19 -37.37
C SER A 185 13.90 -10.63 -35.96
N GLN A 186 13.13 -9.61 -35.56
CA GLN A 186 13.20 -9.04 -34.22
C GLN A 186 12.79 -10.05 -33.14
N ALA A 187 11.74 -10.82 -33.38
CA ALA A 187 11.30 -11.88 -32.47
C ALA A 187 12.40 -12.90 -32.20
N ARG A 188 13.12 -13.34 -33.25
CA ARG A 188 14.29 -14.22 -33.11
C ARG A 188 15.40 -13.55 -32.31
N ASN A 189 15.76 -12.32 -32.65
CA ASN A 189 16.87 -11.62 -32.01
C ASN A 189 16.62 -11.34 -30.52
N VAL A 190 15.37 -11.02 -30.15
CA VAL A 190 15.01 -10.60 -28.80
C VAL A 190 14.61 -11.78 -27.92
N PHE A 191 13.79 -12.72 -28.43
CA PHE A 191 13.25 -13.83 -27.63
C PHE A 191 13.93 -15.17 -27.92
N GLY A 192 14.67 -15.30 -29.01
CA GLY A 192 15.40 -16.52 -29.39
C GLY A 192 14.53 -17.69 -29.86
N SER A 193 13.27 -17.79 -29.41
CA SER A 193 12.36 -18.88 -29.77
C SER A 193 10.90 -18.45 -29.78
N VAL A 194 10.08 -19.21 -30.52
CA VAL A 194 8.62 -19.06 -30.59
C VAL A 194 7.99 -19.26 -29.20
N ALA A 195 8.48 -20.23 -28.43
CA ALA A 195 7.97 -20.53 -27.09
C ALA A 195 8.19 -19.36 -26.11
N ALA A 196 9.35 -18.71 -26.16
CA ALA A 196 9.66 -17.54 -25.33
C ALA A 196 8.76 -16.34 -25.69
N LEU A 197 8.59 -16.05 -26.98
CA LEU A 197 7.69 -14.99 -27.45
C LEU A 197 6.23 -15.28 -27.08
N ARG A 198 5.76 -16.53 -27.26
CA ARG A 198 4.41 -16.95 -26.86
C ARG A 198 4.17 -16.72 -25.38
N THR A 199 5.15 -17.06 -24.54
CA THR A 199 5.06 -16.85 -23.09
C THR A 199 4.94 -15.37 -22.76
N ALA A 200 5.75 -14.51 -23.39
CA ALA A 200 5.68 -13.06 -23.21
C ALA A 200 4.34 -12.47 -23.67
N LEU A 201 3.84 -12.86 -24.85
CA LEU A 201 2.54 -12.43 -25.38
C LEU A 201 1.37 -12.93 -24.52
N SER A 202 1.43 -14.17 -24.02
CA SER A 202 0.41 -14.72 -23.12
C SER A 202 0.38 -13.96 -21.80
N GLY A 203 1.56 -13.62 -21.24
CA GLY A 203 1.66 -12.75 -20.07
C GLY A 203 1.06 -11.37 -20.31
N ALA A 204 1.33 -10.76 -21.48
CA ALA A 204 0.74 -9.48 -21.86
C ALA A 204 -0.79 -9.55 -22.00
N ALA A 205 -1.33 -10.63 -22.55
CA ALA A 205 -2.77 -10.84 -22.67
C ALA A 205 -3.45 -10.99 -21.29
N LEU A 206 -2.82 -11.69 -20.35
CA LEU A 206 -3.30 -11.78 -18.96
C LEU A 206 -3.30 -10.41 -18.27
N ARG A 207 -2.23 -9.61 -18.45
CA ARG A 207 -2.17 -8.24 -17.94
C ARG A 207 -3.29 -7.37 -18.53
N TRP A 208 -3.53 -7.46 -19.83
CA TRP A 208 -4.64 -6.74 -20.49
C TRP A 208 -5.99 -7.09 -19.87
N ALA A 209 -6.25 -8.37 -19.62
CA ALA A 209 -7.49 -8.82 -18.98
C ALA A 209 -7.66 -8.28 -17.54
N ALA A 210 -6.56 -7.97 -16.85
CA ALA A 210 -6.56 -7.42 -15.49
C ALA A 210 -6.67 -5.88 -15.44
N VAL A 211 -6.59 -5.17 -16.58
CA VAL A 211 -6.57 -3.69 -16.61
C VAL A 211 -7.81 -3.09 -15.94
N GLU A 212 -9.00 -3.65 -16.16
CA GLU A 212 -10.24 -3.13 -15.57
C GLU A 212 -10.25 -3.22 -14.03
N ALA A 213 -9.63 -4.27 -13.47
CA ALA A 213 -9.56 -4.48 -12.03
C ALA A 213 -8.39 -3.74 -11.36
N ALA A 214 -7.35 -3.37 -12.13
CA ALA A 214 -6.12 -2.81 -11.58
C ALA A 214 -6.33 -1.57 -10.68
N PRO A 215 -7.18 -0.57 -11.02
CA PRO A 215 -7.42 0.58 -10.14
C PRO A 215 -8.12 0.24 -8.83
N GLU A 216 -8.89 -0.85 -8.79
CA GLU A 216 -9.54 -1.34 -7.57
C GLU A 216 -8.52 -2.05 -6.68
N ILE A 217 -7.66 -2.88 -7.27
CA ILE A 217 -6.56 -3.57 -6.58
C ILE A 217 -5.59 -2.56 -5.96
N GLU A 218 -5.17 -1.56 -6.75
CA GLU A 218 -4.27 -0.49 -6.31
C GLU A 218 -4.85 0.25 -5.09
N ARG A 219 -6.12 0.67 -5.17
CA ARG A 219 -6.80 1.36 -4.05
C ARG A 219 -6.89 0.48 -2.81
N ALA A 220 -7.18 -0.80 -2.95
CA ALA A 220 -7.25 -1.72 -1.82
C ALA A 220 -5.89 -1.87 -1.13
N ILE A 221 -4.81 -2.01 -1.90
CA ILE A 221 -3.43 -2.06 -1.39
C ILE A 221 -3.09 -0.77 -0.64
N MET A 222 -3.32 0.39 -1.28
CA MET A 222 -3.03 1.69 -0.67
C MET A 222 -3.84 1.91 0.61
N TYR A 223 -5.12 1.54 0.62
CA TYR A 223 -5.97 1.65 1.80
C TYR A 223 -5.41 0.80 2.95
N LEU A 224 -5.08 -0.46 2.69
CA LEU A 224 -4.46 -1.33 3.68
C LEU A 224 -3.16 -0.70 4.20
N ASP A 225 -2.28 -0.23 3.33
CA ASP A 225 -0.97 0.31 3.72
C ASP A 225 -1.09 1.60 4.54
N GLN A 226 -2.11 2.44 4.28
CA GLN A 226 -2.41 3.65 5.06
C GLN A 226 -2.99 3.38 6.46
N VAL A 227 -3.59 2.22 6.70
CA VAL A 227 -4.20 1.90 8.01
C VAL A 227 -3.11 1.67 9.05
N GLU A 228 -3.01 2.56 10.03
CA GLU A 228 -2.09 2.44 11.15
C GLU A 228 -2.87 2.20 12.45
N PHE A 229 -2.38 1.25 13.26
CA PHE A 229 -2.94 0.97 14.57
C PHE A 229 -2.11 1.65 15.66
N GLY A 230 -2.78 2.18 16.68
CA GLY A 230 -2.11 2.73 17.86
C GLY A 230 -1.54 1.63 18.79
N ARG A 231 -2.03 0.39 18.65
CA ARG A 231 -1.54 -0.79 19.37
C ARG A 231 -1.29 -1.94 18.39
N PHE A 232 -0.18 -2.65 18.57
CA PHE A 232 0.25 -3.74 17.69
C PHE A 232 -0.56 -5.04 17.85
N ASP A 233 -1.29 -5.21 18.96
CA ASP A 233 -2.02 -6.44 19.33
C ASP A 233 -3.50 -6.45 18.91
N HIS A 234 -3.94 -5.47 18.12
CA HIS A 234 -5.31 -5.43 17.63
C HIS A 234 -5.56 -6.58 16.65
N ALA A 235 -6.61 -7.40 16.85
CA ALA A 235 -6.92 -8.54 15.97
C ALA A 235 -6.99 -8.14 14.48
N LEU A 236 -7.67 -7.03 14.19
CA LEU A 236 -7.74 -6.42 12.85
C LEU A 236 -6.37 -6.05 12.24
N ALA A 237 -5.34 -5.77 13.04
CA ALA A 237 -3.98 -5.50 12.55
C ALA A 237 -3.31 -6.77 12.04
N VAL A 238 -3.51 -7.91 12.74
CA VAL A 238 -3.04 -9.22 12.29
C VAL A 238 -3.78 -9.65 11.01
N GLU A 239 -5.09 -9.47 10.98
CA GLU A 239 -5.90 -9.73 9.78
C GLU A 239 -5.50 -8.86 8.60
N LYS A 240 -5.23 -7.56 8.82
CA LYS A 240 -4.66 -6.65 7.79
C LYS A 240 -3.38 -7.23 7.21
N GLN A 241 -2.45 -7.66 8.05
CA GLN A 241 -1.15 -8.17 7.61
C GLN A 241 -1.31 -9.48 6.82
N LEU A 242 -2.15 -10.40 7.29
CA LEU A 242 -2.49 -11.64 6.59
C LEU A 242 -3.13 -11.35 5.23
N LEU A 243 -4.13 -10.46 5.20
CA LEU A 243 -4.80 -10.06 3.97
C LEU A 243 -3.81 -9.44 2.99
N ARG A 244 -3.01 -8.45 3.43
CA ARG A 244 -2.00 -7.78 2.61
C ARG A 244 -0.95 -8.75 2.04
N SER A 245 -0.55 -9.77 2.81
CA SER A 245 0.40 -10.80 2.35
C SER A 245 -0.13 -11.66 1.21
N ARG A 246 -1.46 -11.74 1.05
CA ARG A 246 -2.12 -12.50 -0.02
C ARG A 246 -2.35 -11.67 -1.29
N PHE A 247 -2.06 -10.36 -1.27
CA PHE A 247 -2.03 -9.53 -2.47
C PHE A 247 -0.75 -9.79 -3.28
N ASP A 248 -0.60 -11.02 -3.79
CA ASP A 248 0.41 -11.36 -4.77
C ASP A 248 -0.06 -10.96 -6.16
N LEU A 249 0.53 -9.91 -6.72
CA LEU A 249 0.11 -9.36 -8.01
C LEU A 249 0.16 -10.38 -9.14
N LYS A 250 1.19 -11.24 -9.16
CA LYS A 250 1.34 -12.22 -10.21
C LYS A 250 0.18 -13.21 -10.20
N SER A 251 -0.12 -13.78 -9.04
CA SER A 251 -1.25 -14.72 -8.88
C SER A 251 -2.60 -14.07 -9.21
N ILE A 252 -2.80 -12.80 -8.83
CA ILE A 252 -4.03 -12.05 -9.14
C ILE A 252 -4.21 -11.84 -10.64
N VAL A 253 -3.16 -11.45 -11.35
CA VAL A 253 -3.20 -11.23 -12.81
C VAL A 253 -3.38 -12.55 -13.57
N GLU A 254 -2.75 -13.63 -13.10
CA GLU A 254 -2.89 -14.96 -13.70
C GLU A 254 -4.26 -15.61 -13.43
N SER A 255 -4.97 -15.18 -12.39
CA SER A 255 -6.25 -15.77 -11.98
C SER A 255 -7.26 -14.72 -11.49
N PRO A 256 -8.12 -14.17 -12.37
CA PRO A 256 -9.10 -13.14 -12.02
C PRO A 256 -10.09 -13.53 -10.90
N SER A 257 -10.37 -14.83 -10.73
CA SER A 257 -11.22 -15.32 -9.63
C SER A 257 -10.60 -15.10 -8.26
N GLN A 258 -9.27 -15.08 -8.15
CA GLN A 258 -8.57 -14.77 -6.90
C GLN A 258 -8.82 -13.33 -6.49
N TRP A 259 -8.88 -12.40 -7.46
CA TRP A 259 -9.23 -11.01 -7.17
C TRP A 259 -10.62 -10.91 -6.55
N LEU A 260 -11.62 -11.57 -7.13
CA LEU A 260 -13.00 -11.52 -6.62
C LEU A 260 -13.09 -12.00 -5.16
N SER A 261 -12.39 -13.09 -4.81
CA SER A 261 -12.35 -13.59 -3.43
C SER A 261 -11.64 -12.61 -2.50
N LEU A 262 -10.47 -12.08 -2.89
CA LEU A 262 -9.70 -11.14 -2.08
C LEU A 262 -10.43 -9.82 -1.88
N ARG A 263 -11.13 -9.32 -2.90
CA ARG A 263 -11.97 -8.14 -2.81
C ARG A 263 -13.06 -8.31 -1.77
N ASP A 264 -13.78 -9.43 -1.80
CA ASP A 264 -14.85 -9.68 -0.83
C ASP A 264 -14.32 -9.78 0.62
N GLU A 265 -13.14 -10.39 0.80
CA GLU A 265 -12.47 -10.42 2.11
C GLU A 265 -12.00 -9.03 2.56
N PHE A 266 -11.42 -8.24 1.65
CA PHE A 266 -11.03 -6.86 1.90
C PHE A 266 -12.22 -6.00 2.29
N GLU A 267 -13.35 -6.12 1.58
CA GLU A 267 -14.55 -5.33 1.88
C GLU A 267 -15.14 -5.68 3.25
N ARG A 268 -15.14 -6.96 3.63
CA ARG A 268 -15.56 -7.38 4.98
C ARG A 268 -14.63 -6.80 6.04
N TRP A 269 -13.33 -6.98 5.87
CA TRP A 269 -12.33 -6.44 6.79
C TRP A 269 -12.44 -4.91 6.91
N ARG A 270 -12.62 -4.19 5.79
CA ARG A 270 -12.80 -2.74 5.76
C ARG A 270 -14.05 -2.30 6.52
N GLN A 271 -15.15 -3.03 6.41
CA GLN A 271 -16.36 -2.75 7.17
C GLN A 271 -16.17 -2.96 8.67
N ASP A 272 -15.46 -4.02 9.07
CA ASP A 272 -15.18 -4.29 10.48
C ASP A 272 -14.19 -3.26 11.06
N TYR A 273 -13.17 -2.87 10.30
CA TYR A 273 -12.27 -1.76 10.65
C TYR A 273 -13.04 -0.45 10.81
N ARG A 274 -13.91 -0.09 9.86
CA ARG A 274 -14.74 1.12 9.93
C ARG A 274 -15.60 1.14 11.19
N ARG A 275 -16.24 0.01 11.52
CA ARG A 275 -17.07 -0.11 12.73
C ARG A 275 -16.24 0.12 13.98
N ALA A 276 -15.13 -0.60 14.12
CA ALA A 276 -14.24 -0.48 15.28
C ALA A 276 -13.64 0.94 15.41
N TYR A 277 -13.25 1.56 14.30
CA TYR A 277 -12.74 2.93 14.27
C TYR A 277 -13.79 3.93 14.74
N LEU A 278 -15.01 3.87 14.22
CA LEU A 278 -16.06 4.82 14.59
C LEU A 278 -16.47 4.67 16.06
N GLU A 279 -16.51 3.44 16.58
CA GLU A 279 -16.76 3.18 18.00
C GLU A 279 -15.64 3.76 18.89
N ASP A 280 -14.37 3.49 18.57
CA ASP A 280 -13.22 4.05 19.30
C ASP A 280 -13.17 5.58 19.22
N HIS A 281 -13.47 6.14 18.04
CA HIS A 281 -13.56 7.59 17.84
C HIS A 281 -14.67 8.23 18.67
N ALA A 282 -15.87 7.65 18.68
CA ALA A 282 -16.99 8.14 19.49
C ALA A 282 -16.67 8.09 20.99
N GLN A 283 -16.03 7.02 21.47
CA GLN A 283 -15.57 6.94 22.85
C GLN A 283 -14.53 8.01 23.20
N LYS A 284 -13.58 8.29 22.30
CA LYS A 284 -12.60 9.38 22.48
C LYS A 284 -13.28 10.74 22.49
N GLN A 285 -14.24 10.97 21.60
CA GLN A 285 -14.99 12.23 21.56
C GLN A 285 -15.77 12.47 22.85
N GLU A 286 -16.44 11.44 23.39
CA GLU A 286 -17.16 11.57 24.67
C GLU A 286 -16.21 11.84 25.84
N ARG A 287 -15.07 11.15 25.89
CA ARG A 287 -14.02 11.46 26.89
C ARG A 287 -13.51 12.89 26.76
N ASN A 288 -13.29 13.37 25.54
CA ASN A 288 -12.82 14.73 25.29
C ASN A 288 -13.88 15.76 25.66
N ARG A 289 -15.16 15.46 25.46
CA ARG A 289 -16.28 16.32 25.89
C ARG A 289 -16.30 16.46 27.42
N LEU A 290 -16.12 15.35 28.15
CA LEU A 290 -16.00 15.38 29.61
C LEU A 290 -14.75 16.15 30.07
N LEU A 291 -13.61 15.95 29.39
CA LEU A 291 -12.38 16.70 29.68
C LEU A 291 -12.54 18.20 29.42
N GLN A 292 -13.22 18.62 28.35
CA GLN A 292 -13.52 20.03 28.09
C GLN A 292 -14.39 20.67 29.18
N GLN A 293 -15.35 19.90 29.72
CA GLN A 293 -16.15 20.36 30.87
C GLN A 293 -15.26 20.54 32.11
N GLN A 294 -14.36 19.60 32.37
CA GLN A 294 -13.39 19.70 33.47
C GLN A 294 -12.44 20.90 33.27
N ILE A 295 -11.86 21.07 32.08
CA ILE A 295 -11.02 22.23 31.74
C ILE A 295 -11.78 23.53 32.02
N THR A 296 -13.04 23.63 31.59
CA THR A 296 -13.85 24.85 31.84
C THR A 296 -14.04 25.12 33.33
N ALA A 297 -14.28 24.07 34.13
CA ALA A 297 -14.42 24.20 35.59
C ALA A 297 -13.08 24.56 36.25
N THR A 298 -11.99 23.90 35.88
CA THR A 298 -10.65 24.13 36.41
C THR A 298 -10.12 25.52 36.04
N THR A 299 -10.39 26.03 34.82
CA THR A 299 -10.07 27.43 34.46
C THR A 299 -10.72 28.43 35.40
N ARG A 300 -11.96 28.17 35.85
CA ARG A 300 -12.60 29.01 36.86
C ARG A 300 -11.89 28.89 38.22
N LEU A 301 -11.50 27.68 38.63
CA LEU A 301 -10.76 27.46 39.88
C LEU A 301 -9.38 28.15 39.88
N VAL A 302 -8.65 28.15 38.76
CA VAL A 302 -7.37 28.86 38.63
C VAL A 302 -7.55 30.36 38.90
N ALA A 303 -8.51 31.00 38.22
CA ALA A 303 -8.82 32.42 38.45
C ALA A 303 -9.26 32.71 39.90
N GLN A 304 -9.92 31.75 40.57
CA GLN A 304 -10.27 31.86 41.99
C GLN A 304 -9.04 31.77 42.90
N ILE A 305 -8.11 30.85 42.62
CA ILE A 305 -6.87 30.70 43.37
C ILE A 305 -6.04 31.99 43.30
N GLU A 306 -5.95 32.63 42.13
CA GLU A 306 -5.25 33.90 41.98
C GLU A 306 -5.83 35.00 42.89
N LYS A 307 -7.16 35.07 43.01
CA LYS A 307 -7.83 36.00 43.93
C LYS A 307 -7.54 35.65 45.39
N LEU A 308 -7.53 34.36 45.75
CA LEU A 308 -7.24 33.90 47.11
C LEU A 308 -5.79 34.17 47.53
N GLU A 309 -4.84 34.08 46.61
CA GLU A 309 -3.42 34.40 46.85
C GLU A 309 -3.20 35.90 47.17
N GLN A 310 -4.15 36.79 46.81
CA GLN A 310 -4.10 38.21 47.20
C GLN A 310 -4.49 38.45 48.67
N ILE A 311 -5.05 37.44 49.36
CA ILE A 311 -5.43 37.53 50.78
C ILE A 311 -4.23 37.09 51.63
N ASN A 312 -3.54 38.05 52.23
CA ASN A 312 -2.30 37.86 52.98
C ASN A 312 -2.40 36.79 54.07
N ALA A 313 -3.58 36.63 54.68
CA ALA A 313 -3.82 35.72 55.80
C ALA A 313 -3.82 34.23 55.42
N ILE A 314 -4.25 33.91 54.20
CA ILE A 314 -4.36 32.52 53.69
C ILE A 314 -3.31 32.20 52.63
N ARG A 315 -2.61 33.23 52.14
CA ARG A 315 -1.58 33.18 51.10
C ARG A 315 -0.64 31.98 51.23
N LEU A 316 -0.43 31.26 50.14
CA LEU A 316 0.51 30.14 50.08
C LEU A 316 1.93 30.61 49.77
N GLY A 317 2.08 31.64 48.94
CA GLY A 317 3.38 32.23 48.62
C GLY A 317 4.31 31.32 47.81
N SER A 318 3.77 30.25 47.21
CA SER A 318 4.56 29.34 46.37
C SER A 318 4.78 29.94 44.98
N LYS A 319 5.96 29.69 44.41
CA LYS A 319 6.28 30.14 43.04
C LYS A 319 5.34 29.52 41.99
N VAL A 320 4.89 28.29 42.23
CA VAL A 320 3.96 27.54 41.37
C VAL A 320 2.60 28.24 41.29
N VAL A 321 2.12 28.82 42.39
CA VAL A 321 0.84 29.56 42.41
C VAL A 321 0.96 30.91 41.68
N GLY A 322 2.14 31.53 41.68
CA GLY A 322 2.37 32.81 40.99
C GLY A 322 2.37 32.72 39.47
N ASP A 323 2.75 31.56 38.91
CA ASP A 323 2.80 31.31 37.46
C ASP A 323 1.66 30.37 36.98
N LEU A 324 0.63 30.16 37.83
CA LEU A 324 -0.38 29.11 37.63
C LEU A 324 -1.25 29.31 36.38
N ASP A 325 -1.66 30.54 36.08
CA ASP A 325 -2.49 30.85 34.89
C ASP A 325 -1.72 30.65 33.58
N ASP A 326 -0.44 31.05 33.55
CA ASP A 326 0.42 30.83 32.39
C ASP A 326 0.65 29.33 32.15
N LEU A 327 0.92 28.57 33.22
CA LEU A 327 1.15 27.13 33.15
C LEU A 327 -0.13 26.37 32.76
N TRP A 328 -1.28 26.76 33.32
CA TRP A 328 -2.59 26.23 32.93
C TRP A 328 -2.92 26.53 31.46
N SER A 329 -2.75 27.79 31.04
CA SER A 329 -2.98 28.23 29.67
C SER A 329 -2.09 27.50 28.65
N GLN A 330 -0.84 27.21 29.01
CA GLN A 330 0.06 26.40 28.18
C GLN A 330 -0.41 24.94 28.06
N THR A 331 -0.83 24.34 29.18
CA THR A 331 -1.30 22.95 29.24
C THR A 331 -2.61 22.73 28.49
N ILE A 332 -3.57 23.67 28.53
CA ILE A 332 -4.82 23.51 27.77
C ILE A 332 -4.62 23.71 26.26
N ARG A 333 -3.62 24.52 25.84
CA ARG A 333 -3.32 24.75 24.41
C ARG A 333 -2.80 23.50 23.71
N SER A 334 -2.18 22.58 24.43
CA SER A 334 -1.72 21.29 23.87
C SER A 334 -2.86 20.26 23.75
N CYS A 335 -4.03 20.52 24.33
CA CYS A 335 -5.18 19.63 24.26
C CYS A 335 -5.96 19.82 22.95
N ALA A 336 -5.52 19.14 21.88
CA ALA A 336 -6.28 19.08 20.63
C ALA A 336 -7.46 18.09 20.75
N VAL A 337 -8.67 18.53 20.40
CA VAL A 337 -9.90 17.72 20.41
C VAL A 337 -10.50 17.67 19.01
N CYS A 338 -10.94 16.48 18.58
CA CYS A 338 -11.69 16.32 17.33
C CYS A 338 -13.12 16.84 17.49
N GLU A 339 -13.59 17.67 16.56
CA GLU A 339 -14.95 18.24 16.56
C GLU A 339 -15.93 17.50 15.63
N HIS A 340 -15.45 16.54 14.83
CA HIS A 340 -16.33 15.79 13.92
C HIS A 340 -17.13 14.72 14.64
N ASP A 341 -18.45 14.75 14.41
CA ASP A 341 -19.36 13.63 14.67
C ASP A 341 -18.97 12.45 13.77
N GLY A 342 -18.89 11.24 14.32
CA GLY A 342 -18.59 10.03 13.57
C GLY A 342 -19.48 9.80 12.34
N ALA A 343 -20.68 10.37 12.29
CA ALA A 343 -21.56 10.31 11.12
C ALA A 343 -20.99 11.02 9.87
N SER A 344 -20.12 12.03 10.02
CA SER A 344 -19.51 12.76 8.90
C SER A 344 -18.20 12.16 8.41
N ILE A 345 -17.66 11.15 9.10
CA ILE A 345 -16.38 10.54 8.77
C ILE A 345 -16.58 9.46 7.70
N SER A 346 -16.28 9.80 6.45
CA SER A 346 -16.21 8.82 5.36
C SER A 346 -14.88 8.07 5.43
N LEU A 347 -14.93 6.82 5.90
CA LEU A 347 -13.76 5.93 5.97
C LEU A 347 -13.60 5.04 4.72
N ILE A 348 -14.26 5.42 3.61
CA ILE A 348 -14.31 4.61 2.38
C ILE A 348 -12.99 4.69 1.62
N ASP A 349 -12.50 5.92 1.40
CA ASP A 349 -11.29 6.18 0.62
C ASP A 349 -10.08 6.45 1.52
N GLU A 350 -10.28 7.09 2.68
CA GLU A 350 -9.25 7.35 3.67
C GLU A 350 -9.55 6.58 4.98
N PRO A 351 -8.58 5.87 5.57
CA PRO A 351 -8.84 5.01 6.74
C PRO A 351 -8.86 5.75 8.08
N VAL A 352 -8.71 7.08 8.09
CA VAL A 352 -8.65 7.89 9.31
C VAL A 352 -9.52 9.14 9.18
N CYS A 353 -9.87 9.74 10.32
CA CYS A 353 -10.56 11.02 10.35
C CYS A 353 -9.64 12.12 9.81
N THR A 354 -10.15 12.91 8.86
CA THR A 354 -9.42 14.04 8.25
C THR A 354 -9.05 15.15 9.25
N SER A 355 -9.86 15.32 10.30
CA SER A 355 -9.65 16.34 11.33
C SER A 355 -8.59 15.94 12.36
N CYS A 356 -8.75 14.79 13.02
CA CYS A 356 -7.87 14.40 14.12
C CYS A 356 -6.73 13.44 13.73
N ARG A 357 -6.84 12.76 12.59
CA ARG A 357 -5.91 11.72 12.12
C ARG A 357 -5.56 10.66 13.18
N GLY A 358 -6.43 10.48 14.16
CA GLY A 358 -6.21 9.56 15.27
C GLY A 358 -6.22 8.11 14.79
N ARG A 359 -5.31 7.29 15.31
CA ARG A 359 -5.25 5.86 14.97
C ARG A 359 -6.21 5.05 15.85
N LEU A 360 -6.72 3.95 15.31
CA LEU A 360 -7.53 2.99 16.07
C LEU A 360 -6.71 2.43 17.24
N GLY A 361 -7.28 2.49 18.45
CA GLY A 361 -6.63 2.00 19.68
C GLY A 361 -5.52 2.89 20.23
N GLN A 362 -5.23 4.04 19.59
CA GLN A 362 -4.31 5.04 20.11
C GLN A 362 -4.85 5.59 21.44
N PRO A 363 -4.07 5.54 22.53
CA PRO A 363 -4.49 6.11 23.80
C PRO A 363 -4.66 7.63 23.68
N PRO A 364 -5.62 8.24 24.40
CA PRO A 364 -5.75 9.68 24.47
C PRO A 364 -4.49 10.31 25.06
N ASN A 365 -3.98 11.37 24.45
CA ASN A 365 -2.79 12.10 24.90
C ASN A 365 -3.19 13.30 25.75
N HIS A 366 -3.74 13.05 26.94
CA HIS A 366 -4.24 14.10 27.85
C HIS A 366 -3.70 13.99 29.28
N THR A 367 -2.63 13.20 29.49
CA THR A 367 -2.07 12.93 30.81
C THR A 367 -1.65 14.23 31.52
N ASP A 368 -0.98 15.14 30.81
CA ASP A 368 -0.53 16.42 31.35
C ASP A 368 -1.69 17.30 31.84
N VAL A 369 -2.84 17.27 31.15
CA VAL A 369 -4.03 18.03 31.53
C VAL A 369 -4.68 17.42 32.77
N ALA A 370 -4.80 16.09 32.83
CA ALA A 370 -5.37 15.40 33.98
C ALA A 370 -4.52 15.56 35.26
N ASP A 371 -3.20 15.51 35.11
CA ASP A 371 -2.25 15.73 36.20
C ASP A 371 -2.34 17.18 36.70
N MET A 372 -2.38 18.16 35.78
CA MET A 372 -2.52 19.57 36.13
C MET A 372 -3.86 19.88 36.81
N ILE A 373 -4.98 19.28 36.35
CA ILE A 373 -6.28 19.40 37.02
C ILE A 373 -6.18 18.89 38.46
N SER A 374 -5.54 17.74 38.67
CA SER A 374 -5.37 17.15 40.00
C SER A 374 -4.51 18.03 40.92
N GLU A 375 -3.46 18.67 40.37
CA GLU A 375 -2.62 19.61 41.10
C GLU A 375 -3.41 20.87 41.51
N ILE A 376 -4.18 21.45 40.59
CA ILE A 376 -5.03 22.62 40.87
C ILE A 376 -6.09 22.28 41.93
N ASP A 377 -6.72 21.11 41.85
CA ASP A 377 -7.69 20.66 42.85
C ASP A 377 -7.06 20.52 44.25
N SER A 378 -5.82 20.02 44.32
CA SER A 378 -5.06 19.93 45.58
C SER A 378 -4.75 21.32 46.16
N ILE A 379 -4.30 22.26 45.32
CA ILE A 379 -4.02 23.65 45.75
C ILE A 379 -5.32 24.31 46.26
N SER A 380 -6.43 24.13 45.54
CA SER A 380 -7.74 24.65 45.93
C SER A 380 -8.21 24.08 47.27
N ALA A 381 -7.99 22.78 47.52
CA ALA A 381 -8.28 22.15 48.81
C ALA A 381 -7.48 22.79 49.96
N GLU A 382 -6.18 23.04 49.76
CA GLU A 382 -5.35 23.70 50.79
C GLU A 382 -5.87 25.10 51.14
N TYR A 383 -6.28 25.89 50.13
CA TYR A 383 -6.89 27.20 50.39
C TYR A 383 -8.20 27.10 51.18
N ARG A 384 -9.06 26.13 50.85
CA ARG A 384 -10.32 25.91 51.58
C ARG A 384 -10.06 25.55 53.04
N ASP A 385 -9.07 24.70 53.31
CA ASP A 385 -8.70 24.32 54.69
C ASP A 385 -8.14 25.50 55.48
N ARG A 386 -7.31 26.33 54.87
CA ARG A 386 -6.78 27.56 55.50
C ARG A 386 -7.90 28.56 55.79
N LEU A 387 -8.79 28.79 54.84
CA LEU A 387 -9.98 29.63 55.02
C LEU A 387 -10.84 29.11 56.18
N ALA A 388 -11.16 27.82 56.21
CA ALA A 388 -11.95 27.21 57.27
C ALA A 388 -11.27 27.34 58.66
N SER A 389 -9.95 27.14 58.73
CA SER A 389 -9.16 27.31 59.96
C SER A 389 -9.19 28.76 60.47
N ILE A 390 -9.06 29.72 59.56
CA ILE A 390 -9.10 31.15 59.91
C ILE A 390 -10.49 31.58 60.35
N VAL A 391 -11.54 31.18 59.63
CA VAL A 391 -12.93 31.44 60.02
C VAL A 391 -13.22 30.83 61.40
N SER A 392 -12.76 29.60 61.65
CA SER A 392 -12.91 28.95 62.97
C SER A 392 -12.20 29.73 64.08
N LYS A 393 -10.96 30.19 63.83
CA LYS A 393 -10.21 31.02 64.81
C LYS A 393 -10.88 32.35 65.08
N LEU A 394 -11.50 32.98 64.07
CA LEU A 394 -12.27 34.22 64.22
C LEU A 394 -13.52 33.99 65.07
N VAL A 395 -14.28 32.93 64.79
CA VAL A 395 -15.49 32.57 65.56
C VAL A 395 -15.16 32.32 67.03
N LEU A 396 -14.04 31.66 67.31
CA LEU A 396 -13.61 31.36 68.68
C LEU A 396 -13.06 32.58 69.44
N LYS A 397 -12.53 33.61 68.75
CA LYS A 397 -11.91 34.77 69.40
C LYS A 397 -12.85 35.94 69.65
N ALA A 398 -14.01 36.00 69.01
CA ALA A 398 -14.86 37.18 69.08
C ALA A 398 -16.03 36.99 70.05
N GLU A 399 -15.89 37.55 71.25
CA GLU A 399 -17.04 38.02 72.04
C GLU A 399 -17.70 39.18 71.28
N ASN A 400 -18.82 38.90 70.58
CA ASN A 400 -19.75 39.86 69.98
C ASN A 400 -19.14 40.99 69.11
N SER A 401 -18.30 40.67 68.11
CA SER A 401 -17.91 41.68 67.12
C SER A 401 -18.93 41.74 65.96
N ASP A 402 -19.41 42.94 65.60
CA ASP A 402 -20.25 43.14 64.42
C ASP A 402 -19.56 42.68 63.10
N LYS A 403 -18.22 42.58 63.12
CA LYS A 403 -17.42 41.99 62.04
C LYS A 403 -17.73 40.50 61.81
N LEU A 404 -18.01 39.72 62.86
CA LEU A 404 -18.44 38.32 62.73
C LEU A 404 -19.82 38.20 62.07
N LYS A 405 -20.76 39.13 62.37
CA LYS A 405 -22.09 39.15 61.72
C LYS A 405 -21.99 39.46 60.23
N SER A 406 -21.08 40.35 59.82
CA SER A 406 -20.84 40.65 58.40
C SER A 406 -20.22 39.47 57.65
N LEU A 407 -19.30 38.73 58.28
CA LEU A 407 -18.71 37.52 57.70
C LEU A 407 -19.74 36.37 57.65
N PHE A 408 -20.60 36.23 58.66
CA PHE A 408 -21.72 35.29 58.63
C PHE A 408 -22.80 35.64 57.60
N ARG A 409 -23.01 36.92 57.29
CA ARG A 409 -23.88 37.35 56.18
C ARG A 409 -23.29 36.97 54.81
N LEU A 410 -21.97 37.02 54.66
CA LEU A 410 -21.26 36.48 53.49
C LEU A 410 -21.33 34.93 53.43
N ASN A 411 -21.21 34.26 54.58
CA ASN A 411 -21.25 32.80 54.70
C ASN A 411 -22.67 32.20 54.54
N SER A 412 -23.73 32.96 54.86
CA SER A 412 -25.13 32.51 54.71
C SER A 412 -25.59 32.37 53.24
N ALA A 413 -24.72 32.68 52.27
CA ALA A 413 -24.93 32.39 50.85
C ALA A 413 -24.63 30.92 50.46
N GLY A 414 -24.14 30.09 51.39
CA GLY A 414 -24.40 28.64 51.36
C GLY A 414 -23.26 27.72 50.93
N ASP A 415 -22.17 28.21 50.36
CA ASP A 415 -21.00 27.36 50.07
C ASP A 415 -19.71 28.19 50.04
N LEU A 416 -18.62 27.71 50.66
CA LEU A 416 -17.30 28.35 50.59
C LEU A 416 -16.77 28.40 49.15
N SER A 417 -17.32 27.55 48.27
CA SER A 417 -17.09 27.55 46.82
C SER A 417 -17.67 28.80 46.14
N ASP A 418 -18.74 29.38 46.67
CA ASP A 418 -19.37 30.61 46.16
C ASP A 418 -18.74 31.89 46.72
N LEU A 419 -17.98 31.79 47.83
CA LEU A 419 -17.22 32.92 48.37
C LEU A 419 -16.30 33.52 47.29
N ALA A 420 -15.68 32.67 46.46
CA ALA A 420 -14.79 33.08 45.40
C ALA A 420 -15.47 33.86 44.26
N ASN A 421 -16.78 33.66 44.04
CA ASN A 421 -17.59 34.45 43.11
C ASN A 421 -17.92 35.84 43.66
N VAL A 422 -17.79 36.03 44.98
CA VAL A 422 -18.06 37.29 45.71
C VAL A 422 -16.75 38.01 46.10
N LEU A 423 -15.58 37.37 45.93
CA LEU A 423 -14.27 38.01 46.09
C LEU A 423 -14.02 39.01 44.94
N ASP A 424 -14.47 40.24 45.15
CA ASP A 424 -14.00 41.42 44.42
C ASP A 424 -12.86 42.13 45.19
N ASP A 425 -12.19 43.09 44.55
CA ASP A 425 -11.05 43.80 45.14
C ASP A 425 -11.42 44.49 46.48
N LYS A 426 -12.68 44.86 46.66
CA LYS A 426 -13.17 45.49 47.91
C LYS A 426 -13.31 44.47 49.03
N VAL A 427 -13.83 43.28 48.74
CA VAL A 427 -13.91 42.16 49.69
C VAL A 427 -12.51 41.65 50.03
N ILE A 428 -11.60 41.57 49.07
CA ILE A 428 -10.20 41.20 49.30
C ILE A 428 -9.51 42.23 50.21
N SER A 429 -9.67 43.53 49.92
CA SER A 429 -9.16 44.61 50.78
C SER A 429 -9.74 44.52 52.20
N PHE A 430 -11.05 44.30 52.32
CA PHE A 430 -11.72 44.14 53.62
C PHE A 430 -11.22 42.93 54.40
N LEU A 431 -11.00 41.79 53.74
CA LEU A 431 -10.43 40.61 54.38
C LEU A 431 -8.98 40.87 54.81
N ASN A 432 -8.17 41.51 53.96
CA ASN A 432 -6.82 41.93 54.31
C ASN A 432 -6.77 42.91 55.48
N ASP A 433 -7.71 43.86 55.58
CA ASP A 433 -7.82 44.78 56.72
C ASP A 433 -8.27 44.05 57.99
N MET A 434 -9.22 43.12 57.87
CA MET A 434 -9.72 42.32 58.99
C MET A 434 -8.64 41.40 59.56
N PHE A 435 -7.81 40.81 58.70
CA PHE A 435 -6.73 39.91 59.10
C PHE A 435 -5.40 40.62 59.38
N GLY A 436 -5.16 41.78 58.78
CA GLY A 436 -3.94 42.57 58.86
C GLY A 436 -3.86 43.47 60.09
N GLU A 437 -4.98 43.89 60.67
CA GLU A 437 -5.00 44.72 61.88
C GLU A 437 -5.49 43.96 63.12
N SER A 438 -4.65 43.07 63.65
CA SER A 438 -4.60 42.81 65.10
C SER A 438 -3.64 43.76 65.81
N GLY A 439 -3.61 45.03 65.39
CA GLY A 439 -2.72 46.07 65.92
C GLY A 439 -3.16 47.48 65.50
N ASN A 440 -4.12 48.04 66.24
CA ASN A 440 -4.50 49.45 66.25
C ASN A 440 -4.97 50.10 64.93
N SER A 441 -6.29 50.08 64.67
CA SER A 441 -6.98 51.32 64.27
C SER A 441 -8.47 51.30 64.64
N SER A 442 -8.88 52.29 65.43
CA SER A 442 -10.29 52.65 65.64
C SER A 442 -10.69 53.61 64.52
N GLY A 443 -11.41 53.13 63.50
CA GLY A 443 -11.80 53.96 62.36
C GLY A 443 -13.08 53.47 61.67
N LYS A 444 -14.18 54.18 61.93
CA LYS A 444 -15.49 54.23 61.22
C LYS A 444 -15.85 53.08 60.26
N SER A 445 -16.83 52.30 60.70
CA SER A 445 -17.74 51.50 59.86
C SER A 445 -18.41 52.38 58.79
N GLY A 446 -17.95 52.25 57.55
CA GLY A 446 -18.67 52.71 56.37
C GLY A 446 -19.84 51.77 56.07
N ASP A 447 -20.94 52.34 55.61
CA ASP A 447 -22.21 51.67 55.33
C ASP A 447 -22.11 50.88 54.02
N TRP A 448 -22.17 49.54 54.10
CA TRP A 448 -22.03 48.63 52.95
C TRP A 448 -23.36 48.05 52.46
N ALA A 449 -24.49 48.49 53.03
CA ALA A 449 -25.80 48.00 52.72
C ALA A 449 -26.57 48.94 51.77
N SER A 450 -26.10 49.07 50.52
CA SER A 450 -26.93 49.61 49.44
C SER A 450 -26.90 48.69 48.22
N PRO A 451 -28.05 48.08 47.86
CA PRO A 451 -28.18 47.36 46.61
C PRO A 451 -28.42 48.38 45.49
N HIS A 452 -27.50 48.46 44.54
CA HIS A 452 -27.79 49.04 43.24
C HIS A 452 -28.03 47.92 42.23
N PHE A 453 -29.17 48.03 41.55
CA PHE A 453 -29.71 47.16 40.52
C PHE A 453 -28.74 46.82 39.39
#